data_AF-A0A8J7CV83-F1
#
_entry.id   AF-A0A8J7CV83-F1
#
_cell.length_a   1.000
_cell.length_b   1.000
_cell.length_c   1.000
_cell.angle_alpha   90.00
_cell.angle_beta   90.00
_cell.angle_gamma   90.00
#
_symmetry.space_group_name_H-M   'P 1'
#
loop_
_entity.id
_entity.type
_entity.pdbx_description
1 polymer ?
#
loop_
_entity_poly.entity_id
_entity_poly.type
_entity_poly.pdbx_seq_one_letter_code
_entity_poly.pdbx_strand_id
1 'polypeptide(L)' 'MKDRFLNWLNLVLVADVFLVLFGFGWFAIAVFGDAAGINLGLDLWHKLWQPVFNPAIGILMGGAILSGIISWVSRKFLAD' A
#
# COMPACT_ATOMS: atom_id res chain seq x y z
N MET A 1 -21.81 11.82 10.13
CA MET A 1 -21.55 11.33 8.75
C MET A 1 -20.06 11.30 8.41
N LYS A 2 -19.25 12.29 8.84
CA LYS A 2 -17.77 12.30 8.68
C LYS A 2 -17.09 11.07 9.30
N ASP A 3 -17.54 10.62 10.47
CA ASP A 3 -16.91 9.50 11.18
C ASP A 3 -17.03 8.18 10.42
N ARG A 4 -18.17 7.96 9.74
CA ARG A 4 -18.38 6.78 8.91
C ARG A 4 -17.48 6.77 7.67
N PHE A 5 -17.23 7.95 7.07
CA PHE A 5 -16.30 8.09 5.95
C PHE A 5 -14.85 7.87 6.37
N LEU A 6 -14.42 8.47 7.48
CA LEU A 6 -13.07 8.27 8.03
C LEU A 6 -12.81 6.81 8.40
N ASN A 7 -13.80 6.13 8.98
CA ASN A 7 -13.66 4.72 9.34
C ASN A 7 -13.56 3.80 8.11
N TRP A 8 -14.34 4.09 7.06
CA TRP A 8 -14.25 3.37 5.79
C TRP A 8 -12.91 3.61 5.09
N LEU A 9 -12.44 4.87 5.06
CA LEU A 9 -11.12 5.22 4.51
C LEU A 9 -10.00 4.49 5.25
N ASN A 10 -10.07 4.44 6.59
CA ASN A 10 -9.11 3.70 7.40
C ASN A 10 -9.13 2.20 7.08
N LEU A 11 -10.30 1.59 6.92
CA LEU A 11 -10.42 0.18 6.53
C LEU A 11 -9.79 -0.08 5.16
N VAL A 12 -10.07 0.79 4.17
CA VAL A 12 -9.47 0.69 2.83
C VAL A 12 -7.95 0.84 2.90
N LEU A 13 -7.43 1.81 3.65
CA LEU A 13 -5.98 1.99 3.83
C LEU A 13 -5.32 0.77 4.49
N VAL A 14 -5.95 0.20 5.52
CA VAL A 14 -5.45 -1.02 6.18
C VAL A 14 -5.46 -2.19 5.19
N ALA A 15 -6.55 -2.37 4.43
CA ALA A 15 -6.63 -3.40 3.41
C ALA A 15 -5.58 -3.21 2.30
N ASP A 16 -5.31 -1.97 1.91
CA ASP A 16 -4.29 -1.59 0.92
C ASP A 16 -2.87 -1.92 1.41
N VAL A 17 -2.55 -1.64 2.68
CA VAL A 17 -1.28 -2.07 3.30
C VAL A 17 -1.12 -3.59 3.21
N PHE A 18 -2.15 -4.35 3.59
CA PHE A 18 -2.09 -5.81 3.51
C PHE A 18 -1.95 -6.29 2.07
N LEU A 19 -2.65 -5.68 1.10
CA LEU A 19 -2.53 -6.00 -0.32
C LEU A 19 -1.08 -5.83 -0.79
N VAL A 20 -0.43 -4.72 -0.45
CA VAL A 20 0.97 -4.47 -0.82
C VAL A 20 1.91 -5.49 -0.15
N LEU A 21 1.71 -5.79 1.14
CA LEU A 21 2.51 -6.79 1.85
C LEU A 21 2.33 -8.21 1.31
N PHE A 22 1.10 -8.62 1.00
CA PHE A 22 0.82 -9.90 0.35
C PHE A 22 1.40 -9.94 -1.06
N GLY A 23 1.29 -8.85 -1.81
CA GLY A 23 1.93 -8.69 -3.12
C GLY A 23 3.44 -8.88 -3.06
N PHE A 24 4.09 -8.32 -2.04
CA PHE A 24 5.51 -8.52 -1.80
C PHE A 24 5.86 -9.95 -1.39
N GLY A 25 5.05 -10.58 -0.52
CA GLY A 25 5.22 -11.99 -0.15
C GLY A 25 5.09 -12.92 -1.36
N TRP A 26 4.09 -12.70 -2.22
CA TRP A 26 3.96 -13.41 -3.48
C TRP A 26 5.17 -13.15 -4.39
N PHE A 27 5.59 -11.90 -4.56
CA PHE A 27 6.77 -11.58 -5.37
C PHE A 27 8.01 -12.38 -4.92
N ALA A 28 8.29 -12.40 -3.61
CA ALA A 28 9.42 -13.14 -3.07
C ALA A 28 9.32 -14.63 -3.42
N ILE A 29 8.17 -15.27 -3.18
CA ILE A 29 7.93 -16.68 -3.51
C ILE A 29 8.08 -16.92 -5.03
N ALA A 30 7.52 -16.01 -5.85
CA ALA A 30 7.55 -16.12 -7.30
C ALA A 30 8.97 -16.03 -7.86
N VAL A 31 9.82 -15.15 -7.31
CA VAL A 31 11.25 -15.05 -7.67
C VAL A 31 12.00 -16.33 -7.30
N PHE A 32 11.78 -16.88 -6.10
CA PHE A 32 12.41 -18.15 -5.72
C PHE A 32 11.93 -19.33 -6.57
N GLY A 33 10.65 -19.35 -6.95
CA GLY A 33 10.09 -20.34 -7.86
C GLY A 33 10.69 -20.25 -9.27
N ASP A 34 10.79 -19.03 -9.81
CA ASP A 34 11.36 -18.78 -11.14
C ASP A 34 12.83 -19.22 -11.20
N ALA A 35 13.61 -18.96 -10.14
CA ALA A 35 14.98 -19.45 -10.01
C ALA A 35 15.07 -20.99 -9.96
N ALA A 36 14.02 -21.68 -9.50
CA ALA A 36 13.90 -23.14 -9.52
C ALA A 36 13.29 -23.68 -10.83
N GLY A 37 13.02 -22.83 -11.82
CA GLY A 37 12.40 -23.18 -13.10
C GLY A 37 10.88 -23.41 -13.03
N ILE A 38 10.23 -23.01 -11.93
CA ILE A 38 8.79 -23.14 -11.70
C ILE A 38 8.14 -21.76 -11.82
N ASN A 39 7.32 -21.54 -12.84
CA ASN A 39 6.61 -20.27 -12.99
C ASN A 39 5.46 -20.18 -11.97
N LEU A 40 5.75 -19.58 -10.80
CA LEU A 40 4.78 -19.32 -9.73
C LEU A 40 4.01 -18.00 -9.95
N GLY A 41 3.80 -17.62 -11.22
CA GLY A 41 3.06 -16.43 -11.59
C GLY A 41 3.85 -15.14 -11.53
N LEU A 42 5.18 -15.19 -11.68
CA LEU A 42 6.06 -14.01 -11.75
C LEU A 42 5.61 -13.05 -12.88
N ASP A 43 5.27 -13.61 -14.05
CA ASP A 43 4.76 -12.83 -15.20
C ASP A 43 3.42 -12.17 -14.90
N LEU A 44 2.55 -12.85 -14.16
CA LEU A 44 1.27 -12.29 -13.72
C LEU A 44 1.51 -11.15 -12.73
N TRP A 45 2.43 -11.33 -11.78
CA TRP A 45 2.79 -10.30 -10.83
C TRP A 45 3.33 -9.05 -11.53
N HIS A 46 4.22 -9.20 -12.52
CA HIS A 46 4.72 -8.07 -13.31
C HIS A 46 3.60 -7.33 -14.07
N LYS A 47 2.63 -8.06 -14.62
CA LYS A 47 1.45 -7.44 -15.27
C LYS A 47 0.54 -6.72 -14.28
N LEU A 48 0.39 -7.25 -13.06
CA LEU A 48 -0.39 -6.64 -11.98
C LEU A 48 0.34 -5.45 -11.33
N TRP A 49 1.65 -5.32 -11.51
CA TRP A 49 2.44 -4.23 -10.94
C TRP A 49 1.93 -2.85 -11.30
N GLN A 50 1.81 -2.54 -12.60
CA GLN A 50 1.34 -1.24 -13.06
C GLN A 50 -0.10 -0.90 -12.64
N PRO A 51 -1.10 -1.79 -12.83
CA PRO A 51 -2.50 -1.46 -12.54
C PRO A 51 -2.91 -1.64 -11.06
N VAL A 52 -2.18 -2.43 -10.26
CA VAL A 52 -2.57 -2.76 -8.88
C VAL A 52 -1.55 -2.28 -7.86
N PHE A 53 -0.32 -2.76 -7.93
CA PHE A 53 0.66 -2.50 -6.87
C PHE A 53 1.21 -1.07 -6.88
N ASN A 54 1.50 -0.52 -8.06
CA ASN A 54 1.98 0.86 -8.22
C ASN A 54 0.97 1.90 -7.68
N PRO A 55 -0.34 1.86 -8.03
CA PRO A 55 -1.31 2.78 -7.46
C PRO A 55 -1.56 2.54 -5.96
N ALA A 56 -1.59 1.28 -5.50
CA ALA A 56 -1.69 0.95 -4.07
C ALA A 56 -0.57 1.58 -3.24
N ILE A 57 0.69 1.37 -3.65
CA ILE A 57 1.85 2.00 -3.01
C ILE A 57 1.74 3.53 -3.06
N GLY A 58 1.28 4.09 -4.18
CA GLY A 58 1.03 5.53 -4.31
C GLY A 58 0.02 6.07 -3.28
N ILE A 59 -1.06 5.34 -3.02
CA ILE A 59 -2.05 5.70 -1.98
C ILE A 59 -1.43 5.64 -0.59
N LEU A 60 -0.67 4.58 -0.28
CA LEU A 60 0.04 4.47 1.01
C LEU A 60 1.03 5.61 1.22
N MET A 61 1.84 5.92 0.20
CA MET A 61 2.79 7.02 0.24
C MET A 61 2.07 8.37 0.39
N GLY A 62 1.00 8.59 -0.37
CA GLY A 62 0.18 9.79 -0.27
C GLY A 62 -0.44 9.95 1.13
N GLY A 63 -0.97 8.88 1.70
CA GLY A 63 -1.51 8.85 3.06
C GLY A 63 -0.45 9.16 4.12
N ALA A 64 0.73 8.57 4.00
CA ALA A 64 1.85 8.83 4.91
C ALA A 64 2.34 10.28 4.83
N ILE A 65 2.50 10.84 3.62
CA ILE A 65 2.90 12.22 3.41
C ILE A 65 1.85 13.19 3.98
N LEU A 66 0.57 12.97 3.67
CA LEU A 66 -0.52 13.80 4.19
C LEU A 66 -0.56 13.76 5.73
N SER A 67 -0.46 12.57 6.32
CA SER A 67 -0.39 12.40 7.78
C SER A 67 0.80 13.16 8.38
N GLY A 68 1.97 13.06 7.74
CA GLY A 68 3.17 13.78 8.14
C GLY A 68 2.99 15.30 8.10
N ILE A 69 2.45 15.83 7.00
CA ILE A 69 2.19 17.27 6.83
C ILE A 69 1.18 17.76 7.86
N ILE A 70 0.05 17.07 8.02
CA ILE A 70 -0.99 17.44 9.00
C ILE A 70 -0.40 17.45 10.42
N SER A 71 0.38 16.43 10.77
CA SER A 71 1.02 16.34 12.09
C SER A 71 2.06 17.43 12.32
N TRP A 72 2.82 17.82 11.28
CA TRP A 72 3.78 18.92 11.35
C TRP A 72 3.09 20.28 11.52
N VAL A 73 2.05 20.56 10.73
CA VAL A 73 1.25 21.80 10.84
C VAL A 73 0.57 21.88 12.20
N SER A 74 -0.07 20.79 12.65
CA SER A 74 -0.75 20.73 13.95
C SER A 74 0.22 21.00 15.11
N ARG A 75 1.39 20.35 15.12
CA ARG A 75 2.41 20.62 16.15
C ARG A 75 2.96 22.04 16.13
N LYS A 76 3.00 22.68 14.95
CA LYS A 76 3.58 24.03 14.79
C LYS A 76 2.59 25.16 15.04
N PHE A 77 1.29 24.93 14.85
CA PHE A 77 0.27 25.99 14.87
C PHE A 77 -0.93 25.71 15.79
N LEU A 78 -1.14 24.48 16.28
CA LEU A 78 -2.26 24.11 17.15
C LEU A 78 -1.82 23.68 18.56
N ALA A 79 -0.52 23.64 18.83
CA ALA A 79 0.02 23.44 20.17
C ALA A 79 0.24 24.81 20.83
N ASP A 80 -0.85 25.38 21.35
CA ASP A 80 -0.81 26.38 22.44
C ASP A 80 -0.98 25.64 23.78
#